data_AF-A0A6L7X4G0-F1
#
_entry.id   AF-A0A6L7X4G0-F1
#
_cell.length_a   1.000
_cell.length_b   1.000
_cell.length_c   1.000
_cell.angle_alpha   90.00
_cell.angle_beta   90.00
_cell.angle_gamma   90.00
#
_symmetry.space_group_name_H-M   'P 1'
#
loop_
_entity.id
_entity.type
_entity.pdbx_description
1 polymer ?
#
loop_
_entity_poly.entity_id
_entity_poly.type
_entity_poly.pdbx_seq_one_letter_code
_entity_poly.pdbx_strand_id
1 'polypeptide(L)'
;MQRHGWTLLMHGCLIDHLRNLRRAVERAQRRDTTRSGSNANVKLFHVLNRLMLEVIPQDPSRAEYRQGNTLGPRHRRWRRAGIGRRFRLFFRFDARAKVIVYAWVW
;
A
#
# COMPACT_ATOMS: atom_id res chain seq x y z
N MET A 1 -0.89 14.22 2.79
CA MET A 1 0.29 13.98 3.65
C MET A 1 1.54 14.01 2.78
N GLN A 2 2.72 14.39 3.30
CA GLN A 2 3.98 14.35 2.55
C GLN A 2 5.00 13.39 3.18
N ARG A 3 5.76 12.66 2.35
CA ARG A 3 6.85 11.75 2.75
C ARG A 3 7.92 11.72 1.66
N HIS A 4 9.21 11.75 2.03
CA HIS A 4 10.34 11.68 1.09
C HIS A 4 10.24 12.67 -0.09
N GLY A 5 9.67 13.87 0.14
CA GLY A 5 9.44 14.87 -0.92
C GLY A 5 8.26 14.58 -1.86
N TRP A 6 7.45 13.56 -1.57
CA TRP A 6 6.24 13.21 -2.32
C TRP A 6 4.97 13.56 -1.54
N THR A 7 3.97 14.08 -2.24
CA THR A 7 2.60 14.19 -1.75
C THR A 7 1.89 12.87 -1.92
N LEU A 8 1.46 12.29 -0.80
CA LEU A 8 0.73 11.03 -0.75
C LEU A 8 -0.77 11.29 -0.70
N LEU A 9 -1.47 10.77 -1.70
CA LEU A 9 -2.92 10.78 -1.82
C LEU A 9 -3.44 9.34 -1.75
N MET A 10 -4.58 9.17 -1.08
CA MET A 10 -5.23 7.88 -0.92
C MET A 10 -6.64 7.95 -1.49
N HIS A 11 -6.99 7.00 -2.33
CA HIS A 11 -8.34 6.87 -2.86
C HIS A 11 -9.31 6.40 -1.76
N GLY A 12 -10.57 6.83 -1.81
CA GLY A 12 -11.58 6.52 -0.80
C GLY A 12 -11.72 5.01 -0.51
N CYS A 13 -11.73 4.19 -1.56
CA CYS A 13 -11.78 2.73 -1.43
C CYS A 13 -10.62 2.16 -0.58
N LEU A 14 -9.40 2.68 -0.77
CA LEU A 14 -8.25 2.26 0.04
C LEU A 14 -8.37 2.73 1.48
N ILE A 15 -8.88 3.95 1.70
CA ILE A 15 -9.11 4.49 3.04
C ILE A 15 -10.08 3.59 3.81
N ASP A 16 -11.18 3.18 3.19
CA ASP A 16 -12.17 2.31 3.84
C ASP A 16 -11.60 0.91 4.12
N HIS A 17 -10.81 0.37 3.21
CA HIS A 17 -10.07 -0.88 3.45
C HIS A 17 -9.12 -0.75 4.64
N LEU A 18 -8.34 0.34 4.72
CA LEU A 18 -7.42 0.62 5.82
C LEU A 18 -8.15 0.78 7.16
N ARG A 19 -9.30 1.45 7.17
CA ARG A 19 -10.14 1.60 8.37
C ARG A 19 -10.64 0.24 8.88
N ASN A 20 -11.13 -0.60 7.97
CA ASN A 20 -11.59 -1.95 8.32
C ASN A 20 -10.43 -2.81 8.86
N LEU A 21 -9.28 -2.75 8.20
CA LEU A 21 -8.07 -3.46 8.63
C LEU A 21 -7.59 -2.97 10.01
N ARG A 22 -7.58 -1.65 10.24
CA ARG A 22 -7.24 -1.05 11.53
C ARG A 22 -8.15 -1.56 12.65
N ARG A 23 -9.47 -1.57 12.45
CA ARG A 23 -10.43 -2.11 13.43
C ARG A 23 -10.19 -3.59 13.71
N ALA A 24 -9.85 -4.38 12.69
CA ALA A 24 -9.51 -5.79 12.88
C ALA A 24 -8.23 -5.97 13.71
N VAL A 25 -7.23 -5.12 13.47
CA VAL A 25 -5.97 -5.06 14.24
C VAL A 25 -6.22 -4.69 15.70
N GLU A 26 -7.00 -3.65 15.96
CA GLU A 26 -7.35 -3.22 17.32
C GLU A 26 -8.10 -4.31 18.09
N ARG A 27 -9.05 -5.00 17.45
CA ARG A 27 -9.75 -6.15 18.05
C ARG A 27 -8.81 -7.30 18.35
N ALA A 28 -7.87 -7.60 17.45
CA ALA A 28 -6.89 -8.65 17.65
C ALA A 28 -5.95 -8.33 18.82
N GLN A 29 -5.43 -7.10 18.89
CA GLN A 29 -4.55 -6.64 19.97
C GLN A 29 -5.23 -6.70 21.34
N ARG A 30 -6.51 -6.33 21.43
CA ARG A 30 -7.28 -6.42 22.68
C ARG A 30 -7.52 -7.86 23.14
N ARG A 31 -7.62 -8.81 22.21
CA ARG A 31 -7.88 -10.23 22.51
C ARG A 31 -6.61 -11.02 22.81
N ASP A 32 -5.46 -10.55 22.35
CA ASP A 32 -4.25 -11.36 22.29
C ASP A 32 -3.03 -10.47 22.59
N THR A 33 -2.82 -10.17 23.88
CA THR A 33 -1.72 -9.31 24.36
C THR A 33 -0.34 -9.98 24.20
N THR A 34 -0.27 -11.29 23.98
CA THR A 34 0.97 -12.08 23.90
C THR A 34 1.31 -12.57 22.50
N ARG A 35 0.31 -12.82 21.62
CA ARG A 35 0.55 -13.39 20.27
C ARG A 35 0.19 -12.46 19.10
N SER A 36 -0.07 -11.18 19.38
CA SER A 36 -0.43 -10.13 18.39
C SER A 36 0.47 -10.09 17.15
N GLY A 37 1.75 -10.43 17.29
CA GLY A 37 2.70 -10.54 16.17
C GLY A 37 2.41 -11.66 15.16
N SER A 38 1.51 -12.62 15.45
CA SER A 38 1.15 -13.72 14.56
C SER A 38 -0.12 -13.49 13.74
N ASN A 39 -0.93 -12.48 14.11
CA ASN A 39 -2.18 -12.20 13.41
C ASN A 39 -1.89 -11.62 12.01
N ALA A 40 -2.41 -12.28 10.97
CA ALA A 40 -2.19 -11.90 9.58
C ALA A 40 -2.63 -10.46 9.27
N ASN A 41 -3.68 -9.97 9.92
CA ASN A 41 -4.17 -8.59 9.73
C ASN A 41 -3.20 -7.56 10.31
N VAL A 42 -2.58 -7.85 11.45
CA VAL A 42 -1.58 -6.99 12.09
C VAL A 42 -0.35 -6.90 11.18
N LYS A 43 0.16 -8.04 10.72
CA LYS A 43 1.28 -8.08 9.77
C LYS A 43 0.98 -7.31 8.48
N LEU A 44 -0.19 -7.56 7.87
CA LEU A 44 -0.61 -6.86 6.65
C LEU A 44 -0.66 -5.35 6.87
N PHE A 45 -1.25 -4.90 7.98
CA PHE A 45 -1.36 -3.49 8.30
C PHE A 45 0.00 -2.80 8.44
N HIS A 46 0.95 -3.43 9.14
CA HIS A 46 2.29 -2.88 9.29
C HIS A 46 3.07 -2.83 7.97
N VAL A 47 3.03 -3.91 7.17
CA VAL A 47 3.71 -3.95 5.88
C VAL A 47 3.12 -2.93 4.91
N LEU A 48 1.79 -2.80 4.88
CA LEU A 48 1.10 -1.85 4.02
C LEU A 48 1.44 -0.41 4.37
N ASN A 49 1.43 -0.05 5.66
CA ASN A 49 1.86 1.29 6.10
C ASN A 49 3.31 1.57 5.76
N ARG A 50 4.21 0.62 6.00
CA ARG A 50 5.63 0.77 5.69
C ARG A 50 5.83 0.99 4.19
N LEU A 51 5.16 0.22 3.34
CA LEU A 51 5.22 0.39 1.89
C LEU A 51 4.72 1.78 1.46
N MET A 52 3.56 2.20 1.95
CA MET A 52 2.93 3.46 1.54
C MET A 52 3.66 4.69 2.07
N LEU A 53 4.26 4.62 3.27
CA LEU A 53 4.82 5.81 3.93
C LEU A 53 6.34 5.92 3.80
N GLU A 54 7.04 4.81 3.56
CA GLU A 54 8.50 4.76 3.57
C GLU A 54 9.05 4.19 2.26
N VAL A 55 8.71 2.95 1.90
CA VAL A 55 9.40 2.24 0.81
C VAL A 55 9.06 2.81 -0.56
N ILE A 56 7.77 2.99 -0.87
CA ILE A 56 7.34 3.48 -2.19
C ILE A 56 7.73 4.95 -2.38
N PRO A 57 7.58 5.86 -1.40
CA PRO A 57 8.00 7.24 -1.58
C PRO A 57 9.52 7.44 -1.68
N GLN A 58 10.35 6.50 -1.23
CA GLN A 58 11.80 6.56 -1.47
C GLN A 58 12.12 6.53 -2.97
N ASP A 59 11.51 5.61 -3.71
CA ASP A 59 11.60 5.57 -5.17
C ASP A 59 10.38 4.86 -5.77
N PRO A 60 9.36 5.61 -6.22
CA PRO A 60 8.15 5.03 -6.80
C PRO A 60 8.38 4.52 -8.24
N SER A 61 9.55 4.79 -8.84
CA SER A 61 9.87 4.47 -10.23
C SER A 61 10.57 3.12 -10.43
N ARG A 62 10.88 2.40 -9.33
CA ARG A 62 11.55 1.11 -9.35
C ARG A 62 10.95 0.14 -10.36
N ALA A 63 11.82 -0.58 -11.05
CA ALA A 63 11.43 -1.56 -12.07
C ALA A 63 10.55 -2.67 -11.49
N GLU A 64 10.76 -3.06 -10.23
CA GLU A 64 9.98 -4.06 -9.50
C GLU A 64 8.48 -3.73 -9.41
N TYR A 65 8.13 -2.43 -9.44
CA TYR A 65 6.74 -1.99 -9.39
C TYR A 65 6.07 -1.91 -10.75
N ARG A 66 6.82 -2.06 -11.85
CA ARG A 66 6.24 -2.02 -13.19
C ARG A 66 5.40 -3.26 -13.41
N GLN A 67 4.14 -3.04 -13.77
CA GLN A 67 3.32 -4.10 -14.31
C GLN A 67 3.79 -4.40 -15.74
N GLY A 68 4.05 -5.67 -16.04
CA GLY A 68 4.34 -6.10 -17.41
C GLY A 68 3.19 -5.78 -18.38
N ASN A 69 3.32 -6.19 -19.64
CA ASN A 69 2.37 -5.83 -20.70
C ASN A 69 0.98 -6.52 -20.63
N THR A 70 0.72 -7.33 -19.60
CA THR A 70 -0.43 -8.25 -19.54
C THR A 70 -1.81 -7.55 -19.47
N LEU A 71 -1.88 -6.28 -19.06
CA LEU A 71 -3.14 -5.51 -19.01
C LEU A 71 -3.25 -4.44 -20.12
N GLY A 72 -2.39 -4.49 -21.14
CA GLY A 72 -2.42 -3.55 -22.26
C GLY A 72 -1.91 -2.13 -21.91
N PRO A 73 -1.72 -1.27 -22.94
CA PRO A 73 -1.07 0.03 -22.80
C PRO A 73 -1.82 1.01 -21.89
N ARG A 74 -3.14 0.88 -21.76
CA ARG A 74 -3.99 1.73 -20.90
C ARG A 74 -3.66 1.59 -19.41
N HIS A 75 -3.12 0.45 -18.98
CA HIS A 75 -2.81 0.16 -17.58
C HIS A 75 -1.33 0.32 -17.22
N ARG A 76 -0.46 0.70 -18.18
CA ARG A 76 0.98 0.94 -17.93
C ARG A 76 1.28 2.04 -16.91
N ARG A 77 0.32 2.92 -16.64
CA ARG A 77 0.45 4.00 -15.65
C ARG A 77 0.33 3.49 -14.21
N TRP A 78 -0.26 2.33 -14.01
CA TRP A 78 -0.33 1.70 -12.71
C TRP A 78 0.97 0.98 -12.37
N ARG A 79 1.30 1.03 -11.09
CA ARG A 79 2.41 0.35 -10.44
C ARG A 79 1.84 -0.58 -9.39
N ARG A 80 2.56 -1.66 -9.12
CA ARG A 80 2.10 -2.73 -8.24
C ARG A 80 3.21 -3.15 -7.28
N ALA A 81 3.00 -2.97 -5.99
CA ALA A 81 3.87 -3.48 -4.95
C ALA A 81 3.27 -4.76 -4.34
N GLY A 82 4.05 -5.84 -4.30
CA GLY A 82 3.64 -7.10 -3.69
C GLY A 82 3.76 -7.08 -2.17
N ILE A 83 2.77 -7.64 -1.47
CA ILE A 83 2.75 -7.80 -0.01
C ILE A 83 2.58 -9.29 0.28
N GLY A 84 3.71 -9.98 0.47
CA GLY A 84 3.74 -11.44 0.55
C GLY A 84 3.22 -12.09 -0.74
N ARG A 85 2.52 -13.21 -0.62
CA ARG A 85 2.01 -13.98 -1.77
C ARG A 85 0.58 -13.59 -2.20
N ARG A 86 -0.18 -12.98 -1.30
CA ARG A 86 -1.63 -12.80 -1.45
C ARG A 86 -2.03 -11.38 -1.85
N PHE A 87 -1.42 -10.38 -1.21
CA PHE A 87 -1.89 -9.00 -1.33
C PHE A 87 -1.00 -8.19 -2.28
N ARG A 88 -1.61 -7.26 -3.00
CA ARG A 88 -0.92 -6.36 -3.92
C ARG A 88 -1.49 -4.96 -3.78
N LEU A 89 -0.61 -3.99 -3.54
CA LEU A 89 -0.96 -2.57 -3.50
C LEU A 89 -0.78 -1.97 -4.89
N PHE A 90 -1.84 -1.32 -5.39
CA PHE A 90 -1.82 -0.60 -6.66
C PHE A 90 -1.71 0.90 -6.42
N PHE A 91 -0.80 1.54 -7.15
CA PHE A 91 -0.57 2.98 -7.08
C PHE A 91 -0.18 3.56 -8.42
N ARG A 92 -0.28 4.88 -8.55
CA ARG A 92 0.28 5.66 -9.66
C ARG A 92 1.09 6.80 -9.07
N PHE A 93 2.04 7.32 -9.83
CA PHE A 93 2.78 8.50 -9.43
C PHE A 93 3.01 9.44 -10.60
N ASP A 94 3.20 10.71 -10.29
CA ASP A 94 3.63 11.74 -11.23
C ASP A 94 4.93 12.35 -10.70
N ALA A 95 6.03 12.12 -11.42
CA ALA A 95 7.36 12.58 -11.00
C ALA A 95 7.52 14.10 -11.08
N ARG A 96 6.79 14.77 -11.98
CA ARG A 96 6.85 16.22 -12.16
C ARG A 96 6.07 16.92 -11.05
N ALA A 97 4.88 16.43 -10.74
CA ALA A 97 4.07 16.96 -9.64
C ALA A 97 4.53 16.46 -8.26
N LYS A 98 5.42 15.46 -8.21
CA LYS A 98 5.83 14.76 -6.98
C LYS A 98 4.63 14.26 -6.17
N VAL A 99 3.68 13.60 -6.86
CA VAL A 99 2.47 13.03 -6.26
C VAL A 99 2.47 11.52 -6.41
N ILE A 100 2.07 10.81 -5.35
CA ILE A 100 1.78 9.37 -5.36
C ILE A 100 0.31 9.17 -4.96
N VAL A 101 -0.44 8.46 -5.78
CA VAL A 101 -1.85 8.12 -5.52
C VAL A 101 -1.97 6.62 -5.31
N TYR A 102 -2.30 6.21 -4.09
CA TYR A 102 -2.61 4.83 -3.72
C TYR A 102 -4.10 4.56 -3.91
N ALA A 103 -4.45 3.49 -4.64
CA ALA A 103 -5.82 3.34 -5.14
C ALA A 103 -6.58 2.16 -4.52
N TRP A 104 -6.01 0.96 -4.48
CA TRP A 104 -6.62 -0.21 -3.83
C TRP A 104 -5.58 -1.30 -3.51
N VAL A 105 -5.98 -2.23 -2.65
CA VAL A 105 -5.26 -3.48 -2.34
C VAL A 105 -6.12 -4.65 -2.82
N TRP A 106 -5.53 -5.60 -3.55
CA TRP A 106 -6.16 -6.85 -3.99
C TRP A 106 -5.39 -8.06 -3.47
#